data_AF-A0A9P6B7R8-F1
#
_entry.id   AF-A0A9P6B7R8-F1
#
_cell.length_a   1.000
_cell.length_b   1.000
_cell.length_c   1.000
_cell.angle_alpha   90.00
_cell.angle_beta   90.00
_cell.angle_gamma   90.00
#
_symmetry.space_group_name_H-M   'P 1'
#
loop_
_entity.id
_entity.type
_entity.pdbx_description
1 polymer ?
#
loop_
_entity_poly.entity_id
_entity_poly.type
_entity_poly.pdbx_seq_one_letter_code
_entity_poly.pdbx_strand_id
1 'polypeptide(L)'
;MSVPVNSPYTSVFLLHIALEIPLGIQGVLSAGLPFIEMTNTTLVVLKLYGSLIIATCIASLLCFGLPDMQPGKRAVAIMLIIYHCFTSTVLIQSPRFIPMSFGNLAETFKITPEVVWGTAHGIMSLFFVFWWQATLPTPTAKGATRAR
;
A
#
# COMPACT_ATOMS: atom_id res chain seq x y z
N MET A 1 -19.87 -20.34 22.37
CA MET A 1 -19.00 -19.41 21.61
C MET A 1 -19.59 -18.02 21.75
N SER A 2 -18.86 -17.05 22.30
CA SER A 2 -19.29 -15.66 22.27
C SER A 2 -19.14 -15.14 20.84
N VAL A 3 -20.24 -14.67 20.24
CA VAL A 3 -20.17 -13.95 18.96
C VAL A 3 -19.29 -12.71 19.20
N PRO A 4 -18.21 -12.48 18.44
CA PRO A 4 -17.48 -11.23 18.53
C PRO A 4 -18.44 -10.10 18.18
N VAL A 5 -18.74 -9.25 19.16
CA VAL A 5 -19.59 -8.08 18.94
C VAL A 5 -18.68 -7.00 18.37
N ASN A 6 -18.87 -6.65 17.09
CA ASN A 6 -18.26 -5.45 16.54
C ASN A 6 -18.94 -4.24 17.18
N SER A 7 -18.13 -3.40 17.82
CA SER A 7 -18.60 -2.18 18.48
C SER A 7 -19.04 -1.15 17.44
N PRO A 8 -20.07 -0.32 17.69
CA PRO A 8 -20.39 0.80 16.80
C PRO A 8 -19.22 1.79 16.61
N TYR A 9 -18.26 1.80 17.54
CA TYR A 9 -17.05 2.62 17.45
C TYR A 9 -16.14 2.26 16.25
N THR A 10 -16.26 1.06 15.67
CA THR A 10 -15.53 0.69 14.45
C THR A 10 -15.94 1.52 13.23
N SER A 11 -17.07 2.23 13.28
CA SER A 11 -17.52 3.14 12.21
C SER A 11 -16.50 4.24 11.88
N VAL A 12 -15.55 4.55 12.78
CA VAL A 12 -14.45 5.49 12.50
C VAL A 12 -13.60 5.05 11.30
N PHE A 13 -13.45 3.75 11.06
CA PHE A 13 -12.76 3.24 9.87
C PHE A 13 -13.51 3.57 8.59
N LEU A 14 -14.85 3.50 8.61
CA LEU A 14 -15.68 3.90 7.46
C LEU A 14 -15.63 5.41 7.23
N LEU A 15 -15.60 6.20 8.32
CA LEU A 15 -15.44 7.65 8.21
C LEU A 15 -14.08 8.03 7.60
N HIS A 16 -12.99 7.38 8.01
CA HIS A 16 -11.68 7.57 7.40
C HIS A 16 -11.73 7.28 5.89
N ILE A 17 -12.33 6.16 5.49
CA ILE A 17 -12.51 5.81 4.07
C ILE A 17 -13.30 6.88 3.32
N ALA A 18 -14.41 7.35 3.89
CA ALA A 18 -15.26 8.34 3.25
C ALA A 18 -14.55 9.67 2.99
N LEU A 19 -13.69 10.11 3.91
CA LEU A 19 -12.93 11.35 3.78
C LEU A 19 -11.72 11.21 2.85
N GLU A 20 -11.06 10.06 2.87
CA GLU A 20 -9.75 9.89 2.24
C GLU A 20 -9.83 9.29 0.82
N ILE A 21 -10.83 8.46 0.49
CA ILE A 21 -10.96 7.88 -0.86
C ILE A 21 -10.93 8.95 -1.97
N PRO A 22 -11.67 10.08 -1.87
CA PRO A 22 -11.63 11.11 -2.91
C PRO A 22 -10.22 11.66 -3.13
N LEU A 23 -9.47 11.92 -2.04
CA LEU A 23 -8.09 12.39 -2.10
C LEU A 23 -7.15 11.33 -2.68
N GLY A 24 -7.35 10.06 -2.33
CA GLY A 24 -6.61 8.93 -2.89
C GLY A 24 -6.77 8.82 -4.42
N ILE A 25 -8.02 8.86 -4.89
CA ILE A 25 -8.36 8.83 -6.32
C ILE A 25 -7.77 10.04 -7.04
N GLN A 26 -7.96 11.24 -6.50
CA GLN A 26 -7.40 12.48 -7.03
C GLN A 26 -5.87 12.39 -7.15
N GLY A 27 -5.20 11.82 -6.14
CA GLY A 27 -3.75 11.67 -6.14
C GLY A 27 -3.25 10.74 -7.25
N VAL A 28 -3.87 9.57 -7.41
CA VAL A 28 -3.49 8.59 -8.46
C VAL A 28 -3.78 9.11 -9.86
N LEU A 29 -4.91 9.81 -10.04
CA LEU A 29 -5.34 10.38 -11.33
C LEU A 29 -4.82 11.80 -11.58
N SER A 30 -3.90 12.29 -10.74
CA SER A 30 -3.39 13.68 -10.77
C SER A 30 -2.84 14.15 -12.11
N ALA A 31 -2.32 13.24 -12.94
CA ALA A 31 -1.81 13.58 -14.28
C ALA A 31 -2.89 14.09 -15.24
N GLY A 32 -4.17 13.78 -15.00
CA GLY A 32 -5.30 14.25 -15.81
C GLY A 32 -6.06 15.44 -15.22
N LEU A 33 -5.59 16.00 -14.10
CA LEU A 33 -6.28 17.06 -13.38
C LEU A 33 -5.59 18.41 -13.60
N PRO A 34 -6.35 19.51 -13.75
CA PRO A 34 -5.81 20.82 -14.08
C PRO A 34 -5.26 21.54 -12.83
N PHE A 35 -4.27 20.95 -12.15
CA PHE A 35 -3.57 21.63 -11.07
C PHE A 35 -2.56 22.64 -11.61
N ILE A 36 -2.49 23.79 -10.96
CA ILE A 36 -1.57 24.87 -11.30
C ILE A 36 -0.15 24.44 -10.88
N GLU A 37 0.85 24.64 -11.74
CA GLU A 37 2.29 24.44 -11.46
C GLU A 37 2.75 23.02 -11.06
N MET A 38 2.28 21.99 -11.78
CA MET A 38 2.79 20.62 -11.57
C MET A 38 4.14 20.36 -12.27
N THR A 39 5.18 20.08 -11.47
CA THR A 39 6.43 19.47 -11.95
C THR A 39 6.35 17.94 -11.95
N ASN A 40 7.29 17.26 -12.63
CA ASN A 40 7.41 15.79 -12.58
C ASN A 40 7.50 15.28 -11.13
N THR A 41 8.29 15.95 -10.29
CA THR A 41 8.46 15.59 -8.88
C THR A 41 7.13 15.73 -8.12
N THR A 42 6.41 16.84 -8.31
CA THR A 42 5.10 17.05 -7.68
C THR A 42 4.11 15.97 -8.09
N LEU A 43 4.07 15.63 -9.37
CA LEU A 43 3.19 14.58 -9.92
C LEU A 43 3.50 13.21 -9.31
N VAL A 44 4.78 12.84 -9.23
CA VAL A 44 5.21 11.57 -8.62
C VAL A 44 4.83 11.53 -7.15
N VAL A 45 5.14 12.57 -6.37
CA VAL A 45 4.80 12.63 -4.94
C VAL A 45 3.29 12.53 -4.74
N LEU A 46 2.49 13.22 -5.55
CA LEU A 46 1.04 13.19 -5.44
C LEU A 46 0.45 11.80 -5.77
N LYS A 47 1.01 11.11 -6.78
CA LYS A 47 0.65 9.72 -7.08
C LYS A 47 1.04 8.76 -5.96
N LEU A 48 2.23 8.90 -5.38
CA LEU A 48 2.69 8.08 -4.25
C LEU A 48 1.82 8.31 -3.01
N TYR A 49 1.46 9.57 -2.73
CA TYR A 49 0.57 9.93 -1.64
C TYR A 49 -0.84 9.37 -1.84
N GLY A 50 -1.41 9.53 -3.04
CA GLY A 50 -2.71 8.94 -3.38
C GLY A 50 -2.71 7.41 -3.27
N SER A 51 -1.61 6.77 -3.68
CA SER A 51 -1.44 5.31 -3.55
C SER A 51 -1.40 4.86 -2.09
N LEU A 52 -0.72 5.61 -1.23
CA LEU A 52 -0.71 5.35 0.22
C LEU A 52 -2.10 5.48 0.82
N ILE A 53 -2.83 6.56 0.49
CA ILE A 53 -4.20 6.78 0.97
C ILE A 53 -5.13 5.63 0.56
N ILE A 54 -5.09 5.21 -0.71
CA ILE A 54 -5.93 4.10 -1.18
C ILE A 54 -5.60 2.82 -0.40
N ALA A 55 -4.31 2.56 -0.17
CA ALA A 55 -3.89 1.41 0.63
C ALA A 55 -4.41 1.48 2.08
N THR A 56 -4.33 2.65 2.75
CA THR A 56 -4.85 2.81 4.13
C THR A 56 -6.36 2.70 4.19
N CYS A 57 -7.08 3.14 3.17
CA CYS A 57 -8.53 2.94 3.05
C CYS A 57 -8.88 1.45 2.96
N ILE A 58 -8.15 0.67 2.16
CA ILE A 58 -8.34 -0.78 2.05
C ILE A 58 -8.01 -1.45 3.38
N ALA A 59 -6.94 -1.05 4.05
CA ALA A 59 -6.60 -1.55 5.39
C ALA A 59 -7.73 -1.28 6.39
N SER A 60 -8.27 -0.06 6.37
CA SER A 60 -9.38 0.37 7.23
C SER A 60 -10.65 -0.44 6.98
N LEU A 61 -10.95 -0.74 5.71
CA LEU A 61 -12.09 -1.57 5.33
C LEU A 61 -11.96 -3.01 5.88
N LEU A 62 -10.74 -3.56 5.80
CA LEU A 62 -10.46 -4.90 6.33
C LEU A 62 -10.48 -4.92 7.86
N CYS A 63 -10.03 -3.86 8.52
CA CYS A 63 -10.08 -3.73 9.98
C CYS A 63 -11.48 -3.47 10.52
N PHE A 64 -12.38 -2.83 9.76
CA PHE A 64 -13.76 -2.56 10.18
C PHE A 64 -14.52 -3.84 10.58
N GLY A 65 -14.26 -4.95 9.87
CA GLY A 65 -14.88 -6.24 10.16
C GLY A 65 -14.27 -7.01 11.35
N LEU A 66 -13.15 -6.52 11.90
CA LEU A 66 -12.45 -7.16 13.01
C LEU A 66 -12.95 -6.63 14.36
N PRO A 67 -12.98 -7.48 15.41
CA PRO A 67 -13.16 -7.02 16.79
C PRO A 67 -12.07 -6.02 17.19
N ASP A 68 -12.42 -5.04 18.03
CA ASP A 68 -11.55 -3.91 18.42
C ASP A 68 -10.16 -4.33 18.95
N MET A 69 -10.07 -5.49 19.59
CA MET A 69 -8.84 -6.00 20.19
C MET A 69 -8.13 -7.07 19.34
N GLN A 70 -8.64 -7.37 18.14
CA GLN A 70 -8.00 -8.33 17.24
C GLN A 70 -6.88 -7.65 16.45
N PRO A 71 -5.67 -8.26 16.36
CA PRO A 71 -4.59 -7.67 15.61
C PRO A 71 -4.91 -7.60 14.10
N GLY A 72 -4.90 -6.40 13.53
CA GLY A 72 -5.08 -6.13 12.10
C GLY A 72 -3.89 -6.52 11.21
N LYS A 73 -3.02 -7.45 11.64
CA LYS A 73 -1.74 -7.75 10.97
C LYS A 73 -1.91 -8.14 9.49
N ARG A 74 -2.96 -8.91 9.17
CA ARG A 74 -3.26 -9.31 7.78
C ARG A 74 -3.77 -8.13 6.94
N ALA A 75 -4.56 -7.23 7.53
CA ALA A 75 -5.00 -6.00 6.87
C ALA A 75 -3.82 -5.08 6.56
N VAL A 76 -2.90 -4.90 7.52
CA VAL A 76 -1.66 -4.14 7.31
C VAL A 76 -0.76 -4.79 6.26
N ALA A 77 -0.65 -6.12 6.22
CA ALA A 77 0.11 -6.79 5.17
C ALA A 77 -0.48 -6.53 3.78
N ILE A 78 -1.80 -6.56 3.62
CA ILE A 78 -2.48 -6.23 2.35
C ILE A 78 -2.23 -4.76 1.98
N MET A 79 -2.36 -3.85 2.94
CA MET A 79 -2.01 -2.43 2.74
C MET A 79 -0.60 -2.28 2.18
N LEU A 80 0.39 -2.94 2.80
CA LEU A 80 1.79 -2.86 2.40
C LEU A 80 2.02 -3.46 1.01
N ILE A 81 1.37 -4.58 0.68
CA ILE A 81 1.41 -5.16 -0.68
C ILE A 81 0.91 -4.14 -1.70
N ILE A 82 -0.28 -3.59 -1.48
CA ILE A 82 -0.91 -2.65 -2.40
C ILE A 82 -0.06 -1.40 -2.56
N TYR A 83 0.36 -0.79 -1.45
CA TYR A 83 1.23 0.39 -1.45
C TYR A 83 2.52 0.13 -2.24
N HIS A 84 3.23 -0.96 -1.98
CA HIS A 84 4.49 -1.25 -2.66
C HIS A 84 4.29 -1.57 -4.15
N CYS A 85 3.19 -2.23 -4.53
CA CYS A 85 2.85 -2.46 -5.93
C CYS A 85 2.57 -1.14 -6.67
N PHE A 86 1.78 -0.24 -6.08
CA PHE A 86 1.51 1.07 -6.66
C PHE A 86 2.77 1.92 -6.73
N THR A 87 3.56 2.02 -5.65
CA THR A 87 4.82 2.75 -5.62
C THR A 87 5.79 2.24 -6.67
N SER A 88 5.95 0.93 -6.81
CA SER A 88 6.77 0.33 -7.87
C SER A 88 6.31 0.80 -9.25
N THR A 89 5.01 0.75 -9.51
CA THR A 89 4.43 1.14 -10.80
C THR A 89 4.63 2.62 -11.09
N VAL A 90 4.32 3.48 -10.11
CA VAL A 90 4.49 4.94 -10.22
C VAL A 90 5.94 5.31 -10.49
N LEU A 91 6.90 4.73 -9.77
CA LEU A 91 8.31 5.03 -9.95
C LEU A 91 8.85 4.57 -11.31
N ILE A 92 8.54 3.34 -11.72
CA ILE A 92 9.01 2.78 -13.01
C ILE A 92 8.40 3.54 -14.21
N GLN A 93 7.15 3.98 -14.09
CA GLN A 93 6.45 4.69 -15.17
C GLN A 93 6.61 6.22 -15.11
N SER A 94 7.25 6.74 -14.07
CA SER A 94 7.42 8.18 -13.93
C SER A 94 8.38 8.75 -14.98
N PRO A 95 8.14 9.98 -15.46
CA PRO A 95 9.18 10.71 -16.17
C PRO A 95 10.35 10.99 -15.21
N ARG A 96 11.51 11.29 -15.79
CA ARG A 96 12.72 11.62 -15.02
C ARG A 96 12.42 12.71 -13.98
N PHE A 97 12.70 12.41 -12.71
CA PHE A 97 12.52 13.35 -11.61
C PHE A 97 13.68 13.33 -10.60
N ILE A 98 14.57 12.33 -10.66
CA ILE A 98 15.80 12.28 -9.86
C ILE A 98 16.96 12.78 -10.73
N PRO A 99 17.64 13.89 -10.38
CA PRO A 99 18.71 14.48 -11.20
C PRO A 99 20.07 13.78 -10.97
N MET A 100 20.07 12.45 -10.82
CA MET A 100 21.27 11.65 -10.59
C MET A 100 21.32 10.46 -11.54
N SER A 101 22.49 10.18 -12.11
CA SER A 101 22.72 9.06 -13.02
C SER A 101 23.63 8.01 -12.38
N PHE A 102 23.44 6.74 -12.75
CA PHE A 102 24.42 5.68 -12.45
C PHE A 102 25.50 5.55 -13.54
N GLY A 103 25.53 6.49 -14.50
CA GLY A 103 26.46 6.52 -15.63
C GLY A 103 25.81 6.14 -16.96
N ASN A 104 26.44 6.57 -18.06
CA ASN A 104 25.88 6.43 -19.41
C ASN A 104 25.56 4.97 -19.81
N LEU A 105 26.41 4.02 -19.40
CA LEU A 105 26.17 2.61 -19.69
C LEU A 105 24.91 2.09 -19.00
N ALA A 106 24.70 2.44 -17.73
CA ALA A 106 23.52 2.04 -16.96
C ALA A 106 22.23 2.62 -17.58
N GLU A 107 22.27 3.90 -17.98
CA GLU A 107 21.13 4.54 -18.66
C GLU A 107 20.81 3.92 -20.02
N THR A 108 21.82 3.41 -20.75
CA THR A 108 21.61 2.66 -22.01
C THR A 108 20.75 1.40 -21.78
N PHE A 109 20.86 0.78 -20.62
CA PHE A 109 20.04 -0.36 -20.20
C PHE A 109 18.78 0.05 -19.41
N LYS A 110 18.43 1.35 -19.36
CA LYS A 110 17.32 1.90 -18.58
C LYS A 110 17.43 1.65 -17.07
N ILE A 111 18.64 1.44 -16.57
CA ILE A 111 18.92 1.30 -15.14
C ILE A 111 19.08 2.72 -14.57
N THR A 112 17.96 3.36 -14.26
CA THR A 112 17.92 4.67 -13.60
C THR A 112 17.60 4.51 -12.11
N PRO A 113 17.93 5.50 -11.26
CA PRO A 113 17.54 5.49 -9.84
C PRO A 113 16.05 5.22 -9.60
N GLU A 114 15.15 5.79 -10.41
CA GLU A 114 13.70 5.58 -10.31
C GLU A 114 13.33 4.12 -10.57
N VAL A 115 13.93 3.51 -11.60
CA VAL A 115 13.67 2.11 -11.96
C VAL A 115 14.22 1.18 -10.90
N VAL A 116 15.42 1.42 -10.38
CA VAL A 116 16.00 0.62 -9.28
C VAL A 116 15.15 0.73 -8.01
N TRP A 117 14.74 1.96 -7.67
CA TRP A 117 13.92 2.21 -6.49
C TRP A 117 12.52 1.61 -6.61
N GLY A 118 11.90 1.72 -7.78
CA GLY A 118 10.64 1.07 -8.10
C GLY A 118 10.75 -0.46 -8.05
N THR A 119 11.80 -1.02 -8.64
CA THR A 119 12.07 -2.48 -8.60
C THR A 119 12.21 -2.98 -7.16
N ALA A 120 12.93 -2.25 -6.30
CA ALA A 120 13.05 -2.60 -4.88
C ALA A 120 11.68 -2.66 -4.17
N HIS A 121 10.79 -1.71 -4.46
CA HIS A 121 9.41 -1.74 -3.95
C HIS A 121 8.63 -2.94 -4.49
N GLY A 122 8.76 -3.26 -5.77
CA GLY A 122 8.15 -4.45 -6.37
C GLY A 122 8.63 -5.76 -5.71
N ILE A 123 9.92 -5.88 -5.41
CA ILE A 123 10.44 -7.04 -4.68
C ILE A 123 9.85 -7.12 -3.27
N MET A 124 9.70 -5.98 -2.59
CA MET A 124 9.12 -5.95 -1.24
C MET A 124 7.66 -6.46 -1.23
N SER A 125 6.86 -6.14 -2.25
CA SER A 125 5.50 -6.68 -2.33
C SER A 125 5.50 -8.21 -2.47
N LEU A 126 6.45 -8.77 -3.23
CA LEU A 126 6.65 -10.23 -3.33
C LEU A 126 7.03 -10.86 -1.99
N PHE A 127 7.85 -10.21 -1.17
CA PHE A 127 8.17 -10.71 0.17
C PHE A 127 6.94 -10.80 1.07
N PHE A 128 6.01 -9.84 0.99
CA PHE A 128 4.75 -9.94 1.73
C PHE A 128 3.84 -11.05 1.20
N VAL A 129 3.81 -11.31 -0.11
CA VAL A 129 3.10 -12.46 -0.69
C VAL A 129 3.71 -13.77 -0.19
N PHE A 130 5.04 -13.90 -0.23
CA PHE A 130 5.73 -15.07 0.30
C PHE A 130 5.44 -15.26 1.80
N TRP A 131 5.58 -14.21 2.60
CA TRP A 131 5.24 -14.22 4.03
C TRP A 131 3.79 -14.66 4.25
N TRP A 132 2.87 -14.17 3.41
CA TRP A 132 1.46 -14.52 3.51
C TRP A 132 1.27 -16.03 3.38
N GLN A 133 1.80 -16.61 2.30
CA GLN A 133 1.69 -18.04 1.99
C GLN A 133 2.39 -18.90 3.05
N ALA A 134 3.61 -18.54 3.46
CA ALA A 134 4.38 -19.28 4.45
C ALA A 134 3.69 -19.37 5.82
N THR A 135 2.83 -18.40 6.16
CA THR A 135 2.16 -18.32 7.46
C THR A 135 0.70 -18.82 7.43
N LEU A 136 0.16 -19.21 6.28
CA LEU A 136 -1.19 -19.81 6.20
C LEU A 136 -1.35 -21.10 7.03
N PRO A 137 -0.37 -22.03 7.05
CA PRO A 137 -0.50 -23.28 7.80
C PRO A 137 -0.32 -23.10 9.31
N THR A 138 0.10 -21.92 9.77
CA THR A 138 0.32 -21.68 11.19
C THR A 138 -1.03 -21.69 11.92
N PRO A 139 -1.23 -22.55 12.94
CA PRO A 139 -2.49 -22.57 13.68
C PRO A 139 -2.79 -21.18 14.23
N THR A 140 -4.02 -20.71 14.05
CA THR A 140 -4.50 -19.50 14.73
C THR A 140 -4.29 -19.68 16.23
N ALA A 141 -3.49 -18.79 16.82
CA ALA A 141 -3.11 -18.85 18.23
C ALA A 141 -4.35 -18.61 19.11
N LYS A 142 -5.03 -19.71 19.45
CA LYS A 142 -5.85 -20.04 20.64
C LYS A 142 -6.92 -21.07 20.23
N GLY A 143 -6.50 -22.33 20.10
CA GLY A 143 -7.40 -23.47 19.85
C GLY A 143 -6.69 -24.82 19.85
N ALA A 144 -5.40 -24.87 19.50
CA ALA A 144 -4.65 -26.13 19.37
C ALA A 144 -4.16 -26.75 20.69
N THR A 145 -4.47 -26.17 21.85
CA THR A 145 -3.98 -26.63 23.17
C THR A 145 -5.11 -26.92 24.17
N ARG A 146 -6.29 -27.32 23.69
CA ARG A 146 -7.39 -27.81 24.53
C ARG A 146 -7.95 -29.16 24.08
N ALA A 147 -7.12 -29.96 23.41
CA ALA A 147 -7.42 -31.34 23.06
C ALA A 147 -6.20 -32.22 23.40
N ARG A 148 -5.86 -32.30 24.69
CA ARG A 148 -5.14 -33.41 25.30
C ARG A 148 -5.48 -33.45 26.77
#